data_AF-A0A711IVY6-F1
#
_entry.id   AF-A0A711IVY6-F1
#
_cell.length_a   1.000
_cell.length_b   1.000
_cell.length_c   1.000
_cell.angle_alpha   90.00
_cell.angle_beta   90.00
_cell.angle_gamma   90.00
#
_symmetry.space_group_name_H-M   'P 1'
#
loop_
_entity.id
_entity.type
_entity.pdbx_description
1 polymer ?
#
loop_
_entity_poly.entity_id
_entity_poly.type
_entity_poly.pdbx_seq_one_letter_code
_entity_poly.pdbx_strand_id
1 'polypeptide(L)'
;MTDIKEKQNHFSKLKCIAISWHFNKPTGKEHLLLFVAIVAWIFPGLVFFKHSLWGGLLFFFFVAGSYAFLAFPHFTHRKKIWKERLDQSLKEYQPLDLQAWAYFKDRVREEGMTYKACESWMSTEASALYKSPKQEWSFLDSTSVGENDKS
;
A
#
# COMPACT_ATOMS: atom_id res chain seq x y z
N MET A 1 -1.15 -28.03 13.84
CA MET A 1 -1.89 -26.77 14.09
C MET A 1 -1.01 -25.52 13.96
N THR A 2 0.32 -25.64 13.98
CA THR A 2 1.30 -24.57 13.77
C THR A 2 1.38 -24.06 12.32
N ASP A 3 1.23 -24.97 11.34
CA ASP A 3 1.38 -24.70 9.90
C ASP A 3 0.41 -23.64 9.34
N ILE A 4 -0.89 -23.73 9.67
CA ILE A 4 -1.90 -22.79 9.17
C ILE A 4 -1.67 -21.38 9.74
N LYS A 5 -1.30 -21.26 11.02
CA LYS A 5 -1.06 -19.97 11.67
C LYS A 5 0.20 -19.29 11.10
N GLU A 6 1.23 -20.07 10.82
CA GLU A 6 2.44 -19.58 10.14
C GLU A 6 2.14 -19.11 8.72
N LYS A 7 1.35 -19.88 7.96
CA LYS A 7 0.90 -19.51 6.62
C LYS A 7 0.04 -18.24 6.61
N GLN A 8 -0.86 -18.07 7.57
CA GLN A 8 -1.63 -16.84 7.76
C GLN A 8 -0.74 -15.63 8.07
N ASN A 9 0.32 -15.81 8.88
CA ASN A 9 1.28 -14.76 9.16
C ASN A 9 2.09 -14.37 7.91
N HIS A 10 2.55 -15.34 7.13
CA HIS A 10 3.24 -15.11 5.85
C HIS A 10 2.33 -14.39 4.84
N PHE A 11 1.07 -14.80 4.76
CA PHE A 11 0.07 -14.17 3.91
C PHE A 11 -0.23 -12.71 4.33
N SER A 12 -0.34 -12.44 5.63
CA SER A 12 -0.52 -11.08 6.16
C SER A 12 0.69 -10.18 5.83
N LYS A 13 1.91 -10.70 5.98
CA LYS A 13 3.14 -10.00 5.55
C LYS A 13 3.12 -9.70 4.06
N LEU A 14 2.75 -10.67 3.22
CA LEU A 14 2.66 -10.49 1.77
C LEU A 14 1.65 -9.41 1.39
N LYS A 15 0.47 -9.39 2.01
CA LYS A 15 -0.54 -8.31 1.84
C LYS A 15 0.04 -6.94 2.19
N CYS A 16 0.71 -6.83 3.32
CA CYS A 16 1.34 -5.58 3.75
C CYS A 16 2.39 -5.09 2.73
N ILE A 17 3.18 -6.00 2.17
CA ILE A 17 4.19 -5.69 1.14
C ILE A 17 3.52 -5.26 -0.17
N ALA A 18 2.47 -5.94 -0.63
CA ALA A 18 1.76 -5.58 -1.85
C ALA A 18 1.08 -4.20 -1.76
N ILE A 19 0.45 -3.90 -0.61
CA ILE A 19 -0.11 -2.57 -0.32
C ILE A 19 1.02 -1.53 -0.29
N SER A 20 2.11 -1.83 0.41
CA SER A 20 3.23 -0.90 0.52
C SER A 20 3.90 -0.63 -0.83
N TRP A 21 3.97 -1.63 -1.72
CA TRP A 21 4.41 -1.46 -3.09
C TRP A 21 3.45 -0.58 -3.90
N HIS A 22 2.14 -0.82 -3.80
CA HIS A 22 1.14 -0.04 -4.53
C HIS A 22 1.12 1.43 -4.12
N PHE A 23 1.12 1.71 -2.81
CA PHE A 23 1.15 3.07 -2.26
C PHE A 23 2.57 3.66 -2.17
N ASN A 24 3.59 2.91 -2.60
CA ASN A 24 5.01 3.28 -2.51
C ASN A 24 5.39 3.83 -1.12
N LYS A 25 5.00 3.10 -0.07
CA LYS A 25 5.09 3.57 1.31
C LYS A 25 6.56 3.88 1.67
N PRO A 26 6.85 5.02 2.31
CA PRO A 26 8.20 5.36 2.73
C PRO A 26 8.80 4.27 3.63
N THR A 27 10.07 3.94 3.39
CA THR A 27 10.80 3.06 4.31
C THR A 27 11.22 3.89 5.53
N GLY A 28 11.15 3.33 6.75
CA GLY A 28 11.27 4.11 8.00
C GLY A 28 12.47 5.06 8.12
N LYS A 29 13.56 4.78 7.39
CA LYS A 29 14.78 5.62 7.32
C LYS A 29 14.56 6.97 6.61
N GLU A 30 13.57 7.03 5.73
CA GLU A 30 13.32 8.18 4.86
C GLU A 30 12.53 9.28 5.58
N HIS A 31 11.66 8.91 6.52
CA HIS A 31 10.97 9.87 7.38
C HIS A 31 11.96 10.73 8.18
N LEU A 32 13.06 10.12 8.63
CA LEU A 32 14.12 10.82 9.34
C LEU A 32 14.81 11.84 8.43
N LEU A 33 15.19 11.45 7.21
CA LEU A 33 15.84 12.35 6.25
C LEU A 33 14.94 13.51 5.82
N LEU A 34 13.66 13.24 5.62
CA LEU A 34 12.67 14.26 5.24
C LEU A 34 12.45 15.25 6.39
N PHE A 35 12.41 14.76 7.63
CA PHE A 35 12.33 15.61 8.83
C PHE A 35 13.57 16.49 9.00
N VAL A 36 14.77 15.91 8.87
CA VAL A 36 16.04 16.67 8.95
C VAL A 36 16.10 17.75 7.85
N ALA A 37 15.68 17.41 6.62
CA ALA A 37 15.60 18.37 5.54
C ALA A 37 14.64 19.53 5.90
N ILE A 38 13.41 19.23 6.32
CA ILE A 38 12.42 20.26 6.71
C ILE A 38 12.99 21.20 7.78
N VAL A 39 13.61 20.65 8.83
CA VAL A 39 14.21 21.46 9.91
C VAL A 39 15.33 22.36 9.39
N ALA A 40 16.16 21.86 8.48
CA ALA A 40 17.24 22.65 7.86
C ALA A 40 16.74 23.81 6.99
N TRP A 41 15.54 23.71 6.40
CA TRP A 41 14.97 24.72 5.51
C TRP A 41 14.14 25.80 6.24
N ILE A 42 13.64 25.53 7.46
CA ILE A 42 12.80 26.49 8.21
C ILE A 42 13.60 27.72 8.68
N PHE A 43 14.82 27.52 9.19
CA PHE A 43 15.64 28.61 9.73
C PHE A 43 16.08 29.63 8.67
N PRO A 44 16.60 29.22 7.48
CA PRO A 44 16.94 30.16 6.42
C PRO A 44 15.70 30.87 5.88
N GLY A 45 14.57 30.17 5.74
CA GLY A 45 13.33 30.74 5.24
C GLY A 45 12.86 31.94 6.06
N LEU A 46 12.89 31.84 7.39
CA LEU A 46 12.51 32.95 8.28
C LEU A 46 13.38 34.20 8.08
N VAL A 47 14.68 34.01 7.84
CA VAL A 47 15.62 35.11 7.60
C VAL A 47 15.35 35.80 6.27
N PHE A 48 15.08 35.03 5.21
CA PHE A 48 14.74 35.58 3.90
C PHE A 48 13.43 36.38 3.92
N PHE A 49 12.39 35.88 4.59
CA PHE A 49 11.12 36.60 4.74
C PHE A 49 11.25 37.91 5.51
N LYS A 50 12.12 37.95 6.52
CA LYS A 50 12.37 39.17 7.30
C LYS A 50 13.07 40.25 6.47
N HIS A 51 13.83 39.87 5.44
CA HIS A 51 14.60 40.81 4.62
C HIS A 51 13.89 41.20 3.32
N SER A 52 13.15 40.29 2.69
CA SER A 52 12.40 40.56 1.45
C SER A 52 11.31 39.51 1.20
N LEU A 53 10.08 39.96 0.93
CA LEU A 53 8.98 39.07 0.53
C LEU A 53 9.26 38.34 -0.79
N TRP A 54 9.91 39.01 -1.75
CA TRP A 54 10.32 38.40 -3.02
C TRP A 54 11.43 37.36 -2.81
N GLY A 55 12.36 37.61 -1.88
CA GLY A 55 13.38 36.65 -1.49
C GLY A 55 12.79 35.41 -0.82
N GLY A 56 11.79 35.59 0.05
CA GLY A 56 11.04 34.48 0.66
C GLY A 56 10.25 33.65 -0.35
N LEU A 57 9.61 34.28 -1.34
CA LEU A 57 8.90 33.57 -2.42
C LEU A 57 9.87 32.76 -3.29
N LEU A 58 10.99 33.36 -3.73
CA LEU A 58 12.03 32.67 -4.50
C LEU A 58 12.60 31.48 -3.73
N PHE A 59 12.82 31.64 -2.42
CA PHE A 59 13.25 30.57 -1.54
C PHE A 59 12.24 29.42 -1.52
N PHE A 60 10.93 29.69 -1.38
CA PHE A 60 9.92 28.64 -1.45
C PHE A 60 9.89 27.92 -2.80
N PHE A 61 10.04 28.62 -3.91
CA PHE A 61 10.14 27.99 -5.23
C PHE A 61 11.38 27.07 -5.32
N PHE A 62 12.51 27.50 -4.77
CA PHE A 62 13.73 26.68 -4.71
C PHE A 62 13.58 25.46 -3.80
N VAL A 63 12.92 25.61 -2.64
CA VAL A 63 12.61 24.51 -1.73
C VAL A 63 11.66 23.51 -2.38
N ALA A 64 10.58 23.99 -3.00
CA ALA A 64 9.62 23.13 -3.69
C ALA A 64 10.26 22.41 -4.90
N GLY A 65 11.07 23.12 -5.67
CA GLY A 65 11.81 22.57 -6.81
C GLY A 65 12.86 21.54 -6.38
N SER A 66 13.66 21.84 -5.35
CA SER A 66 14.65 20.90 -4.80
C SER A 66 13.98 19.68 -4.18
N TYR A 67 12.83 19.85 -3.50
CA TYR A 67 12.03 18.74 -3.01
C TYR A 67 11.53 17.85 -4.14
N ALA A 68 10.97 18.42 -5.21
CA ALA A 68 10.55 17.65 -6.37
C ALA A 68 11.71 16.89 -7.01
N PHE A 69 12.88 17.54 -7.14
CA PHE A 69 14.09 16.95 -7.71
C PHE A 69 14.68 15.81 -6.87
N LEU A 70 14.64 15.93 -5.54
CA LEU A 70 15.11 14.87 -4.64
C LEU A 70 14.07 13.76 -4.48
N ALA A 71 12.80 14.11 -4.40
CA ALA A 71 11.72 13.16 -4.18
C ALA A 71 11.50 12.27 -5.40
N PHE A 72 11.56 12.79 -6.63
CA PHE A 72 11.30 12.02 -7.85
C PHE A 72 12.21 10.79 -8.06
N PRO A 73 13.55 10.90 -8.08
CA PRO A 73 14.44 9.74 -8.17
C PRO A 73 14.33 8.84 -6.94
N HIS A 74 13.98 9.41 -5.79
CA HIS A 74 13.72 8.64 -4.59
C HIS A 74 12.42 7.82 -4.70
N PHE A 75 11.36 8.35 -5.29
CA PHE A 75 10.11 7.62 -5.57
C PHE A 75 10.34 6.44 -6.51
N THR A 76 11.13 6.61 -7.57
CA THR A 76 11.45 5.53 -8.52
C THR A 76 12.31 4.45 -7.87
N HIS A 77 13.31 4.83 -7.07
CA HIS A 77 14.14 3.90 -6.31
C HIS A 77 13.32 3.08 -5.30
N ARG A 78 12.40 3.71 -4.55
CA ARG A 78 11.50 3.01 -3.61
C ARG A 78 10.60 2.01 -4.29
N LYS A 79 10.04 2.38 -5.45
CA LYS A 79 9.20 1.48 -6.24
C LYS A 79 9.98 0.24 -6.67
N LYS A 80 11.28 0.38 -6.97
CA LYS A 80 12.18 -0.75 -7.28
C LYS A 80 12.42 -1.65 -6.05
N ILE A 81 12.74 -1.08 -4.89
CA ILE A 81 12.92 -1.85 -3.64
C ILE A 81 11.66 -2.64 -3.29
N TRP A 82 10.49 -2.00 -3.33
CA TRP A 82 9.23 -2.66 -3.04
C TRP A 82 8.89 -3.75 -4.06
N LYS A 83 9.21 -3.52 -5.35
CA LYS A 83 9.06 -4.53 -6.39
C LYS A 83 9.91 -5.76 -6.10
N GLU A 84 11.18 -5.58 -5.74
CA GLU A 84 12.11 -6.68 -5.41
C GLU A 84 11.62 -7.46 -4.17
N ARG A 85 11.17 -6.76 -3.12
CA ARG A 85 10.56 -7.42 -1.95
C ARG A 85 9.32 -8.21 -2.28
N LEU A 86 8.44 -7.66 -3.13
CA LEU A 86 7.22 -8.32 -3.53
C LEU A 86 7.52 -9.56 -4.38
N ASP A 87 8.45 -9.46 -5.33
CA ASP A 87 8.91 -10.59 -6.14
C ASP A 87 9.50 -11.71 -5.27
N GLN A 88 10.37 -11.36 -4.32
CA GLN A 88 10.93 -12.34 -3.40
C GLN A 88 9.87 -12.98 -2.50
N SER A 89 8.95 -12.18 -1.96
CA SER A 89 7.87 -12.70 -1.11
C SER A 89 6.94 -13.61 -1.89
N LEU A 90 6.67 -13.34 -3.17
CA LEU A 90 5.86 -14.19 -4.05
C LEU A 90 6.59 -15.50 -4.43
N LYS A 91 7.91 -15.48 -4.56
CA LYS A 91 8.72 -16.68 -4.82
C LYS A 91 8.77 -17.63 -3.63
N GLU A 92 8.87 -17.09 -2.42
CA GLU A 92 8.91 -17.86 -1.18
C GLU A 92 7.51 -18.33 -0.74
N TYR A 93 6.44 -17.73 -1.27
CA TYR A 93 5.07 -18.05 -0.89
C TYR A 93 4.59 -19.35 -1.53
N GLN A 94 4.10 -20.28 -0.70
CA GLN A 94 3.50 -21.52 -1.17
C GLN A 94 1.96 -21.37 -1.23
N PRO A 95 1.35 -21.22 -2.43
CA PRO A 95 -0.10 -21.03 -2.57
C PRO A 95 -0.86 -22.28 -2.13
N LEU A 96 -2.03 -22.08 -1.52
CA LEU A 96 -2.98 -23.12 -1.17
C LEU A 96 -3.85 -23.46 -2.38
N ASP A 97 -4.24 -22.46 -3.17
CA ASP A 97 -4.99 -22.63 -4.43
C ASP A 97 -4.05 -22.53 -5.65
N LEU A 98 -3.68 -23.69 -6.19
CA LEU A 98 -2.80 -23.81 -7.37
C LEU A 98 -3.45 -23.27 -8.65
N GLN A 99 -4.78 -23.36 -8.78
CA GLN A 99 -5.50 -22.90 -9.97
C GLN A 99 -5.57 -21.37 -9.98
N ALA A 100 -5.92 -20.77 -8.84
CA ALA A 100 -5.89 -19.31 -8.68
C ALA A 100 -4.49 -18.74 -8.88
N TRP A 101 -3.45 -19.46 -8.42
CA TRP A 101 -2.05 -19.07 -8.65
C TRP A 101 -1.64 -19.16 -10.13
N ALA A 102 -2.07 -20.18 -10.86
CA ALA A 102 -1.82 -20.29 -12.29
C ALA A 102 -2.45 -19.12 -13.06
N TYR A 103 -3.74 -18.86 -12.81
CA TYR A 103 -4.45 -17.72 -13.41
C TYR A 103 -3.79 -16.38 -13.11
N PHE A 104 -3.34 -16.17 -11.87
CA PHE A 104 -2.59 -14.97 -11.48
C PHE A 104 -1.30 -14.81 -12.28
N LYS A 105 -0.50 -15.88 -12.45
CA LYS A 105 0.75 -15.83 -13.23
C LYS A 105 0.50 -15.50 -14.69
N ASP A 106 -0.53 -16.10 -15.31
CA ASP A 106 -0.86 -15.84 -16.71
C ASP A 106 -1.30 -14.38 -16.90
N ARG A 107 -2.15 -13.88 -16.00
CA ARG A 107 -2.55 -12.47 -16.00
C ARG A 107 -1.38 -11.52 -15.82
N VAL A 108 -0.43 -11.83 -14.92
CA VAL A 108 0.78 -11.01 -14.72
C VAL A 108 1.71 -11.06 -15.94
N ARG A 109 1.72 -12.15 -16.72
CA ARG A 109 2.48 -12.24 -17.97
C ARG A 109 1.88 -11.37 -19.06
N GLU A 110 0.55 -11.30 -19.16
CA GLU A 110 -0.15 -10.53 -20.20
C GLU A 110 -0.24 -9.04 -19.87
N GLU A 111 -0.69 -8.68 -18.67
CA GLU A 111 -0.99 -7.30 -18.26
C GLU A 111 0.15 -6.65 -17.46
N GLY A 112 1.16 -7.42 -17.05
CA GLY A 112 2.14 -7.01 -16.07
C GLY A 112 1.62 -7.06 -14.63
N MET A 113 2.52 -6.85 -13.67
CA MET A 113 2.15 -6.86 -12.25
C MET A 113 1.31 -5.63 -11.90
N THR A 114 0.04 -5.85 -11.57
CA THR A 114 -0.90 -4.81 -11.11
C THR A 114 -1.42 -5.11 -9.70
N TYR A 115 -1.79 -4.06 -8.96
CA TYR A 115 -2.37 -4.23 -7.61
C TYR A 115 -3.70 -4.98 -7.68
N LYS A 116 -4.56 -4.68 -8.66
CA LYS A 116 -5.86 -5.36 -8.84
C LYS A 116 -5.70 -6.86 -9.10
N ALA A 117 -4.72 -7.28 -9.91
CA ALA A 117 -4.44 -8.70 -10.13
C ALA A 117 -3.98 -9.39 -8.83
N CYS A 118 -3.09 -8.74 -8.09
CA CYS A 118 -2.59 -9.22 -6.80
C CYS A 118 -3.70 -9.33 -5.75
N GLU A 119 -4.54 -8.30 -5.62
CA GLU A 119 -5.68 -8.25 -4.72
C GLU A 119 -6.72 -9.32 -5.03
N SER A 120 -7.05 -9.50 -6.31
CA SER A 120 -7.98 -10.54 -6.76
C SER A 120 -7.49 -11.93 -6.35
N TRP A 121 -6.24 -12.28 -6.65
CA TRP A 121 -5.66 -13.56 -6.22
C TRP A 121 -5.62 -13.70 -4.69
N MET A 122 -5.18 -12.65 -3.97
CA MET A 122 -5.14 -12.65 -2.51
C MET A 122 -6.53 -12.85 -1.89
N SER A 123 -7.60 -12.33 -2.49
CA SER A 123 -8.95 -12.55 -1.97
C SER A 123 -9.34 -14.03 -2.00
N THR A 124 -9.06 -14.72 -3.12
CA THR A 124 -9.31 -16.15 -3.28
C THR A 124 -8.47 -16.99 -2.32
N GLU A 125 -7.18 -16.69 -2.20
CA GLU A 125 -6.27 -17.36 -1.26
C GLU A 125 -6.69 -17.12 0.20
N ALA A 126 -7.16 -15.91 0.53
CA ALA A 126 -7.69 -15.60 1.86
C ALA A 126 -8.95 -16.42 2.17
N SER A 127 -9.87 -16.56 1.22
CA SER A 127 -11.08 -17.38 1.41
C SER A 127 -10.73 -18.86 1.66
N ALA A 128 -9.66 -19.36 1.06
CA ALA A 128 -9.18 -20.72 1.29
C ALA A 128 -8.49 -20.88 2.67
N LEU A 129 -7.70 -19.88 3.08
CA LEU A 129 -6.95 -19.88 4.36
C LEU A 129 -7.80 -19.60 5.59
N TYR A 130 -8.75 -18.67 5.47
CA TYR A 130 -9.66 -18.24 6.51
C TYR A 130 -11.04 -18.81 6.20
N LYS A 131 -11.14 -20.13 6.09
CA LYS A 131 -12.40 -20.88 5.95
C LYS A 131 -13.24 -20.67 7.22
N SER A 132 -13.69 -19.44 7.43
CA SER A 132 -14.50 -19.01 8.54
C SER A 132 -15.93 -19.45 8.23
N PRO A 133 -16.69 -19.96 9.20
CA PRO A 133 -18.11 -20.16 9.01
C PRO A 133 -18.71 -18.85 8.50
N LYS A 134 -19.55 -18.93 7.45
CA LYS A 134 -20.28 -17.76 6.94
C LYS A 134 -20.98 -17.14 8.15
N GLN A 135 -20.56 -15.94 8.51
CA GLN A 135 -21.26 -15.18 9.52
C GLN A 135 -22.59 -14.79 8.88
N GLU A 136 -23.67 -15.42 9.33
CA GLU A 136 -25.02 -15.06 8.90
C GLU A 136 -25.29 -13.65 9.42
N TRP A 137 -25.43 -12.71 8.48
CA TRP A 137 -25.74 -11.32 8.81
C TRP A 137 -27.26 -11.23 8.96
N SER A 138 -27.74 -10.83 10.13
CA SER A 138 -29.17 -10.57 10.36
C SER A 138 -29.75 -9.47 9.45
N PHE A 139 -28.92 -8.67 8.78
CA PHE A 139 -29.35 -7.75 7.72
C PHE A 139 -29.87 -8.48 6.46
N LEU A 140 -29.43 -9.72 6.21
CA LEU A 140 -29.91 -10.54 5.10
C LEU A 140 -31.25 -11.23 5.42
N ASP A 141 -31.69 -11.20 6.67
CA ASP A 141 -33.04 -11.62 7.01
C ASP A 141 -34.01 -10.58 6.48
N SER A 142 -34.55 -10.86 5.28
CA SER A 142 -35.67 -10.14 4.69
C SER A 142 -36.95 -10.44 5.47
N THR A 143 -36.97 -10.13 6.77
CA THR A 143 -38.22 -9.97 7.49
C THR A 143 -38.77 -8.64 7.01
N SER A 144 -39.69 -8.70 6.03
CA SER A 144 -40.50 -7.58 5.59
C SER A 144 -40.94 -6.80 6.82
N VAL A 145 -40.50 -5.55 6.94
CA VAL A 145 -41.10 -4.59 7.87
C VAL A 145 -42.57 -4.59 7.50
N GLY A 146 -43.38 -5.24 8.34
CA GLY A 146 -44.81 -5.33 8.17
C GLY A 146 -45.35 -3.93 7.95
N GLU A 147 -46.00 -3.77 6.81
CA GLU A 147 -46.86 -2.67 6.45
C GLU A 147 -47.86 -2.49 7.60
N ASN A 148 -47.58 -1.55 8.50
CA ASN A 148 -48.51 -1.17 9.55
C ASN A 148 -49.60 -0.33 8.86
N ASP A 149 -50.59 -1.02 8.29
CA ASP A 149 -51.93 -0.49 8.12
C ASP A 149 -52.44 -0.04 9.50
N LYS A 150 -52.46 1.27 9.71
CA LYS A 150 -53.30 1.90 10.71
C LYS A 150 -54.44 2.60 9.99
N SER A 151 -55.57 1.88 9.95
CA SER A 151 -56.91 2.47 9.90
C SER A 151 -57.19 3.31 11.14
#